data_AF-A0A5C7LJ72-F1
#
_entry.id   AF-A0A5C7LJ72-F1
#
_cell.length_a   1.000
_cell.length_b   1.000
_cell.length_c   1.000
_cell.angle_alpha   90.00
_cell.angle_beta   90.00
_cell.angle_gamma   90.00
#
_symmetry.space_group_name_H-M   'P 1'
#
loop_
_entity.id
_entity.type
_entity.pdbx_description
1 polymer ?
#
loop_
_entity_poly.entity_id
_entity_poly.type
_entity_poly.pdbx_seq_one_letter_code
_entity_poly.pdbx_strand_id
1 'polypeptide(L)' 'MAASPPFKIFNPCGEYVASCKHVEDAAMILAAYGDGAKLRHSGYGRRVLWNEGAEDQPASESYDHVATVVLKRMEG' A
#
# COMPACT_ATOMS: atom_id res chain seq x y z
N MET A 1 -3.91 -2.72 24.64
CA MET A 1 -2.78 -2.43 23.73
C MET A 1 -3.35 -2.07 22.38
N ALA A 2 -2.98 -0.92 21.80
CA ALA A 2 -3.41 -0.58 20.45
C ALA A 2 -2.74 -1.54 19.45
N ALA A 3 -3.53 -2.19 18.60
CA ALA A 3 -2.98 -3.03 17.54
C ALA A 3 -2.14 -2.16 16.59
N SER A 4 -1.00 -2.68 16.14
CA SER A 4 -0.19 -1.98 15.14
C SER A 4 -1.00 -1.76 13.86
N PRO A 5 -0.86 -0.60 13.19
CA PRO A 5 -1.60 -0.31 11.96
C PRO A 5 -1.35 -1.39 10.90
N PRO A 6 -2.39 -1.87 10.19
CA PRO A 6 -2.29 -3.08 9.39
C PRO A 6 -1.62 -2.87 8.03
N PHE A 7 -1.73 -1.68 7.44
CA PHE A 7 -1.13 -1.37 6.15
C PHE A 7 0.34 -1.05 6.33
N LYS A 8 1.21 -1.83 5.70
CA LYS A 8 2.67 -1.73 5.78
C LYS A 8 3.21 -1.28 4.42
N ILE A 9 3.96 -0.19 4.41
CA ILE A 9 4.60 0.35 3.20
C ILE A 9 6.07 -0.07 3.17
N PHE A 10 6.52 -0.47 2.00
CA PHE A 10 7.90 -0.80 1.70
C PHE A 10 8.39 0.09 0.57
N ASN A 11 9.61 0.60 0.68
CA ASN A 11 10.25 1.39 -0.38
C ASN A 11 10.65 0.49 -1.58
N PRO A 12 11.12 1.07 -2.69
CA PRO A 12 11.55 0.29 -3.87
C PRO A 12 12.70 -0.69 -3.58
N CYS A 13 13.54 -0.40 -2.58
CA CYS A 13 14.60 -1.30 -2.11
C CYS A 13 14.05 -2.50 -1.30
N GLY A 14 12.75 -2.52 -0.98
CA GLY A 14 12.10 -3.57 -0.20
C GLY A 14 12.20 -3.39 1.32
N GLU A 15 12.66 -2.23 1.78
CA GLU A 15 12.77 -1.91 3.20
C GLU A 15 11.44 -1.42 3.75
N TYR A 16 11.10 -1.83 4.98
CA TYR A 16 9.92 -1.34 5.67
C TYR A 16 10.12 0.12 6.11
N VAL A 17 9.20 1.01 5.72
CA VAL A 17 9.36 2.46 5.97
C VAL A 17 8.25 3.06 6.84
N ALA A 18 7.02 2.57 6.73
CA ALA A 18 5.89 3.14 7.45
C ALA A 18 4.73 2.14 7.60
N SER A 19 3.82 2.43 8.52
CA SER A 19 2.52 1.76 8.58
C SER A 19 1.37 2.69 8.89
N CYS A 20 0.26 2.51 8.20
CA CYS A 20 -0.93 3.33 8.31
C CYS A 20 -2.16 2.51 8.71
N LYS A 21 -3.13 3.21 9.30
CA LYS A 21 -4.43 2.61 9.66
C LYS A 21 -5.37 2.56 8.46
N HIS A 22 -5.31 3.59 7.61
CA HIS A 22 -6.14 3.76 6.43
C HIS A 22 -5.32 3.54 5.16
N VAL A 23 -5.96 3.09 4.08
CA VAL A 23 -5.28 2.78 2.81
C VAL A 23 -4.88 4.06 2.10
N GLU A 24 -5.70 5.08 2.21
CA GLU A 24 -5.57 6.39 1.62
C GLU A 24 -4.28 7.08 2.11
N ASP A 25 -4.03 7.02 3.43
CA ASP A 25 -2.78 7.49 4.03
C ASP A 25 -1.57 6.71 3.48
N ALA A 26 -1.73 5.39 3.29
CA ALA A 26 -0.67 4.56 2.73
C ALA A 26 -0.41 4.86 1.25
N ALA A 27 -1.46 5.19 0.48
CA ALA A 27 -1.39 5.57 -0.93
C ALA A 27 -0.58 6.85 -1.11
N MET A 28 -0.78 7.84 -0.24
CA MET A 28 0.03 9.07 -0.24
C MET A 28 1.52 8.77 -0.03
N ILE A 29 1.86 7.88 0.90
CA ILE A 29 3.26 7.51 1.18
C ILE A 29 3.85 6.70 0.02
N LEU A 30 3.09 5.77 -0.57
CA LEU A 30 3.51 5.01 -1.76
C LEU A 30 3.85 5.93 -2.92
N ALA A 31 2.97 6.89 -3.21
CA ALA A 31 3.17 7.88 -4.25
C ALA A 31 4.45 8.69 -4.04
N ALA A 32 4.81 9.00 -2.78
CA ALA A 32 6.04 9.72 -2.46
C ALA A 32 7.32 8.89 -2.70
N TYR A 33 7.26 7.57 -2.56
CA TYR A 33 8.40 6.68 -2.84
C TYR A 33 8.54 6.31 -4.32
N GLY A 34 7.46 6.40 -5.10
CA GLY A 34 7.44 6.13 -6.52
C GLY A 34 7.61 4.65 -6.88
N ASP A 35 7.94 4.41 -8.15
CA ASP A 35 7.95 3.08 -8.75
C ASP A 35 8.72 2.03 -7.94
N GLY A 36 8.09 0.86 -7.77
CA GLY A 36 8.62 -0.26 -7.00
C GLY A 36 8.26 -0.23 -5.51
N ALA A 37 7.68 0.87 -5.00
CA ALA A 37 7.12 0.91 -3.65
C ALA A 37 5.92 -0.04 -3.51
N LYS A 38 5.80 -0.71 -2.36
CA LYS A 38 4.84 -1.81 -2.16
C LYS A 38 3.98 -1.61 -0.93
N LEU A 39 2.70 -1.93 -1.07
CA LEU A 39 1.75 -2.02 0.03
C LEU A 39 1.49 -3.47 0.40
N ARG A 40 1.50 -3.76 1.70
CA ARG A 40 1.07 -5.05 2.26
C ARG A 40 0.11 -4.84 3.42
N HIS A 41 -0.67 -5.87 3.75
CA HIS A 41 -1.51 -5.88 4.94
C HIS A 41 -1.08 -6.99 5.90
N SER A 42 -0.91 -6.66 7.17
CA SER A 42 -0.43 -7.59 8.20
C SER A 42 -1.31 -8.84 8.37
N GLY A 43 -2.63 -8.70 8.23
CA GLY A 43 -3.60 -9.80 8.27
C GLY A 43 -3.60 -10.73 7.05
N TYR A 44 -2.94 -10.37 5.94
CA TYR A 44 -2.87 -11.18 4.71
C TYR A 44 -1.45 -11.70 4.45
N GLY A 45 -0.64 -11.80 5.51
CA GLY A 45 0.73 -12.32 5.44
C GLY A 45 1.66 -11.44 4.60
N ARG A 46 2.39 -12.05 3.66
CA ARG A 46 3.37 -11.36 2.78
C ARG A 46 2.79 -10.92 1.44
N ARG A 47 1.48 -11.06 1.24
CA ARG A 47 0.80 -10.68 -0.02
C ARG A 47 0.98 -9.19 -0.27
N VAL A 48 1.40 -8.85 -1.48
CA VAL A 48 1.47 -7.47 -1.96
C VAL A 48 0.09 -7.10 -2.49
N LEU A 49 -0.49 -6.03 -1.94
CA LEU A 49 -1.80 -5.53 -2.32
C LEU A 49 -1.72 -4.39 -3.33
N TRP A 50 -0.58 -3.72 -3.41
CA TRP A 50 -0.29 -2.68 -4.40
C TRP A 50 1.21 -2.65 -4.69
N ASN A 51 1.58 -2.43 -5.95
CA ASN A 51 2.96 -2.25 -6.40
C ASN A 51 3.04 -1.03 -7.33
N GLU A 52 3.64 0.05 -6.85
CA GLU A 52 3.74 1.30 -7.59
C GLU A 52 4.51 1.10 -8.90
N GLY A 53 3.98 1.66 -9.99
CA GLY A 53 4.52 1.52 -11.35
C GLY A 53 4.19 0.19 -12.06
N ALA A 54 3.47 -0.73 -11.41
CA ALA A 54 3.00 -1.99 -12.03
C ALA A 54 1.48 -2.06 -12.22
N GLU A 55 0.75 -1.03 -11.80
CA GLU A 55 -0.70 -0.91 -11.92
C GLU A 55 -1.04 -0.04 -13.14
N ASP A 56 -2.31 -0.05 -13.58
CA ASP A 56 -2.77 0.71 -14.76
C ASP A 56 -2.56 2.23 -14.65
N GLN A 57 -2.46 2.74 -13.41
CA GLN A 57 -2.18 4.14 -13.10
C GLN A 57 -1.32 4.27 -11.82
N PRO A 58 -0.49 5.32 -11.71
CA PRO A 58 0.28 5.60 -10.49
C PRO A 58 -0.64 6.01 -9.33
N ALA A 59 -0.20 5.75 -8.10
CA ALA A 59 -0.94 6.10 -6.89
C ALA A 59 -1.16 7.61 -6.75
N SER A 60 -0.22 8.42 -7.27
CA SER A 60 -0.30 9.89 -7.25
C SER A 60 -1.45 10.46 -8.08
N GLU A 61 -1.96 9.72 -9.07
CA GLU A 61 -3.08 10.16 -9.90
C GLU A 61 -4.45 9.94 -9.25
N SER A 62 -4.58 8.94 -8.37
CA SER A 62 -5.81 8.72 -7.60
C SER A 62 -5.59 7.82 -6.39
N TYR A 63 -5.69 8.39 -5.19
CA TYR A 63 -5.63 7.61 -3.94
C TYR A 63 -6.88 6.74 -3.74
N ASP A 64 -8.04 7.17 -4.24
CA ASP A 64 -9.29 6.40 -4.19
C ASP A 64 -9.21 5.14 -5.05
N HIS A 65 -8.52 5.23 -6.19
CA HIS A 65 -8.26 4.07 -7.05
C HIS A 65 -7.40 3.04 -6.31
N VAL A 66 -6.30 3.48 -5.67
CA VAL A 66 -5.44 2.61 -4.85
C VAL A 66 -6.26 1.94 -3.76
N ALA A 67 -7.08 2.69 -3.03
CA ALA A 67 -7.94 2.17 -1.98
C ALA A 67 -8.90 1.10 -2.52
N THR A 68 -9.57 1.37 -3.64
CA THR A 68 -10.50 0.44 -4.28
C THR A 68 -9.82 -0.87 -4.68
N VAL A 69 -8.65 -0.80 -5.34
CA VAL A 69 -7.88 -1.97 -5.77
C VAL A 69 -7.42 -2.80 -4.58
N VAL A 70 -6.88 -2.13 -3.55
CA VAL A 70 -6.35 -2.77 -2.34
C VAL A 70 -7.47 -3.47 -1.57
N LEU A 71 -8.60 -2.79 -1.35
CA LEU A 71 -9.76 -3.37 -0.64
C LEU A 71 -10.32 -4.57 -1.40
N LYS A 72 -10.50 -4.47 -2.73
CA LYS A 72 -10.94 -5.60 -3.56
C LYS A 72 -9.98 -6.79 -3.50
N ARG A 73 -8.67 -6.55 -3.41
CA ARG A 73 -7.64 -7.60 -3.24
C ARG A 73 -7.62 -8.21 -1.84
N MET A 74 -8.19 -7.53 -0.84
CA MET A 74 -8.38 -8.07 0.50
C MET A 74 -9.64 -8.94 0.62
N GLU A 75 -10.64 -8.73 -0.23
CA GLU A 75 -11.88 -9.52 -0.24
C GLU A 75 -11.76 -10.87 -0.97
N GLY A 76 -10.76 -11.03 -1.84
CA GLY A 76 -10.48 -12.25 -2.62
C GLY A 76 -9.33 -13.08 -2.07
#